data_AF-A0A947BW16-F1
#
_entry.id   AF-A0A947BW16-F1
#
_cell.length_a   1.000
_cell.length_b   1.000
_cell.length_c   1.000
_cell.angle_alpha   90.00
_cell.angle_beta   90.00
_cell.angle_gamma   90.00
#
_symmetry.space_group_name_H-M   'P 1'
#
loop_
_entity.id
_entity.type
_entity.pdbx_description
1 polymer ?
#
loop_
_entity_poly.entity_id
_entity_poly.type
_entity_poly.pdbx_seq_one_letter_code
_entity_poly.pdbx_strand_id
1 'polypeptide(L)'
;MAEKAYQVDDHSTQLTRRFLDSLWLEKGLSQQTLKSYASDIKLFARWVKKPLLTVERSEILAYLAHRANKKYNPRSTGRFLS
;
A
#
# COMPACT_ATOMS: atom_id res chain seq x y z
N MET A 1 22.39 -7.65 -13.49
CA MET A 1 22.69 -6.93 -12.24
C MET A 1 22.46 -5.44 -12.47
N ALA A 2 21.39 -4.88 -11.90
CA ALA A 2 21.18 -3.43 -11.80
C ALA A 2 20.40 -3.18 -10.51
N GLU A 3 21.16 -3.07 -9.43
CA GLU A 3 20.74 -2.77 -8.08
C GLU A 3 20.34 -1.28 -8.00
N LYS A 4 19.24 -0.90 -8.67
CA LYS A 4 18.64 0.41 -8.45
C LYS A 4 17.81 0.31 -7.19
N ALA A 5 18.30 0.91 -6.10
CA ALA A 5 17.49 1.24 -4.94
C ALA A 5 16.28 2.06 -5.42
N TYR A 6 15.15 1.38 -5.58
CA TYR A 6 13.92 1.97 -6.07
C TYR A 6 13.36 2.92 -5.00
N GLN A 7 13.76 4.19 -5.12
CA GLN A 7 13.09 5.29 -4.45
C GLN A 7 11.66 5.37 -5.00
N VAL A 8 10.71 5.81 -4.17
CA VAL A 8 9.32 6.06 -4.61
C VAL A 8 9.40 7.04 -5.78
N ASP A 9 9.22 6.53 -6.99
CA ASP A 9 9.45 7.32 -8.19
C ASP A 9 8.27 8.30 -8.41
N ASP A 10 8.55 9.40 -9.11
CA ASP A 10 7.56 10.45 -9.43
C ASP A 10 6.35 9.89 -10.21
N HIS A 11 6.57 8.90 -11.06
CA HIS A 11 5.53 8.25 -11.86
C HIS A 11 4.61 7.36 -11.00
N SER A 12 5.10 6.66 -9.99
CA SER A 12 4.25 5.97 -8.99
C SER A 12 3.38 6.93 -8.20
N THR A 13 3.90 8.12 -7.89
CA THR A 13 3.13 9.18 -7.22
C THR A 13 2.01 9.70 -8.12
N GLN A 14 2.29 9.92 -9.40
CA GLN A 14 1.28 10.35 -10.37
C GLN A 14 0.19 9.29 -10.60
N LEU A 15 0.57 8.01 -10.71
CA LEU A 15 -0.38 6.90 -10.83
C LEU A 15 -1.30 6.81 -9.62
N THR A 16 -0.72 6.90 -8.41
CA THR A 16 -1.49 6.89 -7.16
C THR A 16 -2.50 8.03 -7.13
N ARG A 17 -2.09 9.23 -7.54
CA ARG A 17 -3.00 10.39 -7.59
C ARG A 17 -4.15 10.17 -8.57
N ARG A 18 -3.86 9.74 -9.81
CA ARG A 18 -4.89 9.48 -10.82
C ARG A 18 -5.91 8.43 -10.37
N PHE A 19 -5.44 7.37 -9.70
CA PHE A 19 -6.31 6.34 -9.13
C PHE A 19 -7.20 6.88 -8.01
N LEU A 20 -6.68 7.74 -7.14
CA LEU A 20 -7.48 8.34 -6.06
C LEU A 20 -8.49 9.35 -6.61
N ASP A 21 -8.11 10.12 -7.62
CA ASP A 21 -9.01 11.07 -8.30
C ASP A 21 -10.18 10.30 -8.97
N SER A 22 -9.93 9.14 -9.60
CA SER A 22 -11.00 8.31 -10.17
C SER A 22 -11.90 7.71 -9.08
N LEU A 23 -11.33 7.22 -7.97
CA LEU A 23 -12.12 6.72 -6.84
C LEU A 23 -13.00 7.81 -6.22
N TRP A 24 -12.52 9.04 -6.16
CA TRP A 24 -13.31 10.17 -5.68
C TRP A 24 -14.50 10.45 -6.61
N LEU A 25 -14.25 10.51 -7.93
CA LEU A 25 -15.27 10.80 -8.93
C LEU A 25 -16.35 9.71 -9.01
N GLU A 26 -15.95 8.43 -8.96
CA GLU A 26 -16.86 7.30 -9.14
C GLU A 26 -17.63 6.91 -7.87
N LYS A 27 -17.00 7.04 -6.71
CA LYS A 27 -17.52 6.50 -5.44
C LYS A 27 -17.81 7.56 -4.39
N GLY A 28 -17.52 8.85 -4.67
CA GLY A 28 -17.75 9.94 -3.74
C GLY A 28 -17.01 9.77 -2.41
N LEU A 29 -15.86 9.09 -2.41
CA LEU A 29 -15.15 8.77 -1.16
C LEU A 29 -14.76 10.03 -0.41
N SER A 30 -14.86 9.98 0.92
CA SER A 30 -14.40 11.08 1.77
C SER A 30 -12.89 11.33 1.59
N GLN A 31 -12.46 12.57 1.82
CA GLN A 31 -11.03 12.90 1.80
C GLN A 31 -10.22 12.07 2.80
N GLN A 32 -10.81 11.69 3.93
CA GLN A 32 -10.14 10.87 4.93
C GLN A 32 -9.90 9.45 4.42
N THR A 33 -10.89 8.88 3.72
CA THR A 33 -10.76 7.58 3.07
C THR A 33 -9.67 7.62 2.00
N LEU A 34 -9.69 8.62 1.12
CA LEU A 34 -8.67 8.79 0.08
C LEU A 34 -7.25 8.94 0.67
N LYS A 35 -7.08 9.68 1.77
CA LYS A 35 -5.80 9.81 2.48
C LYS A 35 -5.29 8.48 3.05
N SER A 36 -6.19 7.65 3.58
CA SER A 36 -5.84 6.30 4.05
C SER A 36 -5.35 5.43 2.88
N TYR A 37 -6.10 5.38 1.77
CA TYR A 37 -5.68 4.66 0.56
C TYR A 37 -4.33 5.17 0.01
N ALA A 38 -4.13 6.49 -0.05
CA ALA A 38 -2.86 7.08 -0.49
C ALA A 38 -1.69 6.62 0.37
N SER A 39 -1.90 6.59 1.69
CA SER A 39 -0.89 6.16 2.66
C SER A 39 -0.58 4.68 2.50
N ASP A 40 -1.61 3.84 2.31
CA ASP A 40 -1.46 2.40 2.08
C ASP A 40 -0.66 2.11 0.81
N ILE A 41 -0.98 2.77 -0.30
CA ILE A 41 -0.27 2.61 -1.59
C ILE A 41 1.18 3.07 -1.46
N LYS A 42 1.45 4.20 -0.79
CA LYS A 42 2.81 4.69 -0.54
C LYS A 42 3.63 3.74 0.32
N LEU A 43 3.03 3.08 1.30
CA LEU A 43 3.70 2.08 2.12
C LEU A 43 4.02 0.83 1.31
N PHE A 44 3.08 0.40 0.46
CA PHE A 44 3.28 -0.72 -0.43
C PHE A 44 4.39 -0.48 -1.45
N ALA A 45 4.37 0.67 -2.14
CA ALA A 45 5.39 1.08 -3.11
C ALA A 45 6.81 1.06 -2.49
N ARG A 46 6.93 1.55 -1.25
CA ARG A 46 8.19 1.52 -0.49
C ARG A 46 8.65 0.12 -0.13
N TRP A 47 7.72 -0.81 0.09
CA TRP A 47 8.04 -2.19 0.46
C TRP A 47 8.48 -3.02 -0.75
N VAL A 48 7.74 -2.93 -1.86
CA VAL A 48 7.96 -3.78 -3.04
C VAL A 48 9.19 -3.35 -3.86
N LYS A 49 9.64 -2.10 -3.71
CA LYS A 49 10.85 -1.55 -4.34
C LYS A 49 10.94 -1.81 -5.85
N LYS A 50 9.80 -1.75 -6.54
CA LYS A 50 9.70 -1.86 -8.00
C LYS A 50 8.46 -1.13 -8.53
N PRO A 51 8.36 -0.88 -9.86
CA PRO A 51 7.21 -0.22 -10.46
C PRO A 51 5.88 -0.85 -10.05
N LEU A 52 4.94 -0.04 -9.56
CA LEU A 52 3.62 -0.51 -9.12
C LEU A 52 2.87 -1.30 -10.22
N LEU A 53 3.09 -0.95 -11.49
CA LEU A 53 2.49 -1.63 -12.64
C LEU A 53 3.15 -2.97 -12.99
N THR A 54 4.32 -3.30 -12.44
CA THR A 54 5.00 -4.59 -12.64
C THR A 54 4.87 -5.51 -11.43
N VAL A 55 4.08 -5.11 -10.44
CA VAL A 55 3.76 -5.92 -9.26
C VAL A 55 2.87 -7.08 -9.65
N GLU A 56 3.22 -8.27 -9.17
CA GLU A 56 2.43 -9.48 -9.31
C GLU A 56 1.58 -9.73 -8.07
N ARG A 57 0.54 -10.56 -8.24
CA ARG A 57 -0.35 -10.95 -7.15
C ARG A 57 0.39 -11.60 -5.98
N SER A 58 1.44 -12.39 -6.25
CA SER A 58 2.27 -13.05 -5.25
C SER A 58 2.89 -12.05 -4.27
N GLU A 59 3.37 -10.91 -4.77
CA GLU A 59 4.02 -9.87 -3.97
C GLU A 59 3.01 -9.04 -3.18
N ILE A 60 1.81 -8.83 -3.73
CA ILE A 60 0.70 -8.22 -2.98
C ILE A 60 0.37 -9.10 -1.76
N LEU A 61 0.24 -10.41 -1.97
CA LEU A 61 -0.03 -11.36 -0.89
C LEU A 61 1.12 -11.40 0.13
N ALA A 62 2.37 -11.38 -0.33
CA ALA A 62 3.54 -11.33 0.54
C ALA A 62 3.56 -10.04 1.39
N TYR A 63 3.20 -8.89 0.83
CA TYR A 63 3.05 -7.65 1.58
C TYR A 63 1.93 -7.71 2.61
N LEU A 64 0.78 -8.29 2.27
CA LEU A 64 -0.33 -8.46 3.21
C LEU A 64 0.07 -9.37 4.38
N ALA A 65 0.76 -10.48 4.10
CA ALA A 65 1.30 -11.36 5.13
C ALA A 65 2.33 -10.63 6.02
N HIS A 66 3.23 -9.86 5.42
CA HIS A 66 4.20 -9.01 6.14
C HIS A 66 3.51 -7.98 7.05
N ARG A 67 2.45 -7.32 6.58
CA ARG A 67 1.66 -6.37 7.37
C ARG A 67 0.91 -7.03 8.51
N ALA A 68 0.34 -8.22 8.29
CA ALA A 68 -0.29 -9.01 9.34
C ALA A 68 0.73 -9.40 10.42
N ASN A 69 1.92 -9.86 10.01
CA ASN A 69 2.98 -10.25 10.93
C ASN A 69 3.56 -9.05 11.71
N LYS A 70 3.72 -7.88 11.07
CA LYS A 70 4.16 -6.65 11.76
C LYS A 70 3.15 -6.08 12.76
N LYS A 71 1.86 -6.44 12.66
CA LYS A 71 0.85 -6.05 13.66
C LYS A 71 0.84 -6.94 14.91
N TYR A 72 1.73 -7.94 15.00
CA TYR A 72 2.04 -8.62 16.26
C TYR A 72 2.90 -7.72 17.16
N ASN A 73 2.29 -6.67 17.70
CA ASN A 73 2.70 -6.15 19.00
C ASN A 73 2.01 -7.02 20.06
N PRO A 74 2.74 -7.84 20.84
CA PRO A 74 2.16 -8.69 21.90
C PRO A 74 1.67 -7.91 23.13
N ARG A 75 1.09 -6.72 22.94
CA ARG A 75 0.32 -5.97 23.95
C ARG A 75 -1.18 -5.94 23.69
N SER A 76 -1.66 -6.70 22.71
CA SER A 76 -3.11 -6.84 22.48
C SER A 76 -3.49 -8.24 21.98
N THR A 77 -2.77 -9.28 22.40
CA THR A 77 -3.21 -10.68 22.29
C THR A 77 -4.28 -10.98 23.36
N GLY A 78 -5.36 -10.18 23.40
CA GLY A 78 -6.35 -10.22 24.47
C GLY A 78 -7.79 -9.99 24.00
N ARG A 79 -8.10 -10.23 22.73
CA ARG A 79 -9.48 -10.07 22.23
C ARG A 79 -9.84 -10.93 21.02
N PHE A 80 -9.15 -12.06 20.81
CA PHE A 80 -9.53 -12.99 19.73
C PHE A 80 -10.39 -14.18 20.20
N LEU A 81 -10.84 -14.23 21.45
CA LEU A 81 -11.79 -15.23 21.95
C LEU A 81 -12.73 -14.66 23.03
N SER A 82 -13.61 -13.72 22.67
CA SER A 82 -14.84 -13.41 23.42
C SER A 82 -15.88 -12.85 22.47
#